data_AF-A0A5M3Y2B8-F1
#
_entry.id   AF-A0A5M3Y2B8-F1
#
_cell.length_a   1.000
_cell.length_b   1.000
_cell.length_c   1.000
_cell.angle_alpha   90.00
_cell.angle_beta   90.00
_cell.angle_gamma   90.00
#
_symmetry.space_group_name_H-M   'P 1'
#
loop_
_entity.id
_entity.type
_entity.pdbx_description
1 polymer ?
#
loop_
_entity_poly.entity_id
_entity_poly.type
_entity_poly.pdbx_seq_one_letter_code
_entity_poly.pdbx_strand_id
1 'polypeptide(L)'
;MTGPHNGPSSGPGAGPSGPKVSRTVLAHLTDARACLADATLATSPAERYINAHLAALRAAAAILAARPQPIDGRRRRLRSAWELLPEAQPELSQWAAYFAISAKKRAAAEAGLIHLVSPHDADELIAEAEGFVTIIESTLGVVTQRTLPMAG
;
A
#
# COMPACT_ATOMS: atom_id res chain seq x y z
N MET A 1 58.74 35.33 -8.26
CA MET A 1 57.52 35.20 -9.10
C MET A 1 56.77 33.94 -8.68
N THR A 2 55.67 34.14 -7.96
CA THR A 2 54.44 33.32 -7.92
C THR A 2 54.52 31.79 -8.13
N GLY A 3 54.49 31.06 -7.00
CA GLY A 3 53.47 30.03 -6.64
C GLY A 3 53.40 28.69 -7.39
N PRO A 4 53.45 27.54 -6.69
CA PRO A 4 53.00 26.25 -7.24
C PRO A 4 51.46 26.15 -7.22
N HIS A 5 50.85 25.75 -8.34
CA HIS A 5 49.42 25.54 -8.47
C HIS A 5 49.05 24.16 -7.91
N ASN A 6 48.38 24.18 -6.77
CA ASN A 6 47.69 23.03 -6.20
C ASN A 6 46.34 22.87 -6.91
N GLY A 7 45.98 21.64 -7.25
CA GLY A 7 44.66 21.29 -7.76
C GLY A 7 44.36 19.83 -7.46
N PRO A 8 43.72 19.50 -6.33
CA PRO A 8 43.21 18.17 -6.07
C PRO A 8 41.83 17.97 -6.70
N SER A 9 41.41 16.70 -6.73
CA SER A 9 40.02 16.25 -6.73
C SER A 9 39.34 16.06 -8.09
N SER A 10 39.57 14.90 -8.70
CA SER A 10 38.50 14.19 -9.42
C SER A 10 37.83 13.24 -8.44
N GLY A 11 36.82 13.72 -7.72
CA GLY A 11 35.88 12.85 -7.02
C GLY A 11 34.88 12.28 -8.04
N PRO A 12 34.60 10.97 -8.06
CA PRO A 12 33.47 10.47 -8.84
C PRO A 12 32.19 11.05 -8.24
N GLY A 13 31.42 11.75 -9.07
CA GLY A 13 30.10 12.27 -8.70
C GLY A 13 29.22 11.13 -8.21
N ALA A 14 28.96 11.11 -6.91
CA ALA A 14 27.85 10.37 -6.34
C ALA A 14 26.57 11.03 -6.87
N GLY A 15 26.05 10.51 -7.99
CA GLY A 15 24.72 10.86 -8.45
C GLY A 15 23.69 10.59 -7.35
N PRO A 16 22.60 11.37 -7.26
CA PRO A 16 21.58 11.15 -6.25
C PRO A 16 21.01 9.76 -6.42
N SER A 17 21.36 8.87 -5.50
CA SER A 17 20.69 7.58 -5.37
C SER A 17 19.30 7.86 -4.84
N GLY A 18 18.35 8.12 -5.76
CA GLY A 18 16.94 8.08 -5.42
C GLY A 18 16.65 6.76 -4.70
N PRO A 19 15.77 6.76 -3.68
CA PRO A 19 15.50 5.55 -2.92
C PRO A 19 15.04 4.44 -3.88
N LYS A 20 15.86 3.40 -4.03
CA LYS A 20 15.49 2.21 -4.79
C LYS A 20 14.40 1.51 -3.99
N VAL A 21 13.15 1.68 -4.39
CA VAL A 21 12.01 0.97 -3.80
C VAL A 21 12.31 -0.53 -3.83
N SER A 22 12.26 -1.18 -2.67
CA SER A 22 12.61 -2.59 -2.55
C SER A 22 11.69 -3.48 -3.39
N ARG A 23 12.21 -4.59 -3.92
CA ARG A 23 11.43 -5.57 -4.69
C ARG A 23 10.20 -6.07 -3.92
N THR A 24 10.32 -6.23 -2.60
CA THR A 24 9.21 -6.64 -1.73
C THR A 24 8.09 -5.59 -1.70
N VAL A 25 8.46 -4.30 -1.68
CA VAL A 25 7.49 -3.19 -1.71
C VAL A 25 6.75 -3.20 -3.04
N LEU A 26 7.47 -3.33 -4.16
CA LEU A 26 6.85 -3.41 -5.49
C LEU A 26 5.96 -4.64 -5.65
N ALA A 27 6.36 -5.80 -5.12
CA ALA A 27 5.54 -7.01 -5.14
C ALA A 27 4.22 -6.81 -4.39
N HIS A 28 4.26 -6.19 -3.19
CA HIS A 28 3.05 -5.86 -2.44
C HIS A 28 2.13 -4.88 -3.17
N LEU A 29 2.66 -3.88 -3.87
CA LEU A 29 1.84 -2.97 -4.69
C LEU A 29 1.23 -3.67 -5.91
N THR A 30 1.99 -4.58 -6.52
CA THR A 30 1.48 -5.40 -7.63
C THR A 30 0.34 -6.30 -7.17
N ASP A 31 0.51 -6.99 -6.04
CA ASP A 31 -0.54 -7.81 -5.43
C ASP A 31 -1.77 -6.96 -5.08
N ALA A 32 -1.57 -5.74 -4.56
CA ALA A 32 -2.67 -4.83 -4.23
C ALA A 32 -3.50 -4.47 -5.47
N ARG A 33 -2.84 -4.14 -6.58
CA ARG A 33 -3.51 -3.84 -7.86
C ARG A 33 -4.23 -5.05 -8.44
N ALA A 34 -3.63 -6.25 -8.34
CA ALA A 34 -4.29 -7.48 -8.75
C ALA A 34 -5.58 -7.74 -7.93
N CYS A 35 -5.51 -7.58 -6.60
CA CYS A 35 -6.68 -7.72 -5.74
C CYS A 35 -7.79 -6.70 -6.06
N LEU A 36 -7.45 -5.46 -6.45
CA LEU A 36 -8.46 -4.49 -6.92
C LEU A 36 -9.12 -4.95 -8.22
N ALA A 37 -8.34 -5.47 -9.18
CA ALA A 37 -8.90 -6.02 -10.41
C ALA A 37 -9.84 -7.19 -10.12
N ASP A 38 -9.43 -8.11 -9.24
CA ASP A 38 -10.27 -9.22 -8.79
C ASP A 38 -11.56 -8.73 -8.10
N ALA A 39 -11.46 -7.66 -7.29
CA ALA A 39 -12.63 -7.04 -6.67
C ALA A 39 -13.60 -6.41 -7.67
N THR A 40 -13.09 -5.85 -8.78
CA THR A 40 -13.93 -5.31 -9.86
C THR A 40 -14.58 -6.43 -10.70
N LEU A 41 -13.89 -7.55 -10.87
CA LEU A 41 -14.36 -8.69 -11.68
C LEU A 41 -15.28 -9.64 -10.90
N ALA A 42 -15.21 -9.66 -9.58
CA ALA A 42 -16.03 -10.54 -8.74
C ALA A 42 -17.53 -10.23 -8.86
N THR A 43 -18.34 -11.28 -8.89
CA THR A 43 -19.79 -11.17 -9.11
C THR A 43 -20.57 -11.01 -7.81
N SER A 44 -20.09 -11.56 -6.69
CA SER A 44 -20.77 -11.47 -5.40
C SER A 44 -20.28 -10.28 -4.57
N PRO A 45 -21.16 -9.50 -3.91
CA PRO A 45 -20.75 -8.38 -3.04
C PRO A 45 -19.73 -8.78 -1.97
N ALA A 46 -19.86 -9.99 -1.42
CA ALA A 46 -18.93 -10.52 -0.43
C ALA A 46 -17.52 -10.71 -0.99
N GLU A 47 -17.35 -11.35 -2.15
CA GLU A 47 -16.04 -11.51 -2.78
C GLU A 47 -15.42 -10.17 -3.17
N ARG A 48 -16.22 -9.26 -3.72
CA ARG A 48 -15.81 -7.87 -4.04
C ARG A 48 -15.24 -7.19 -2.80
N TYR A 49 -15.92 -7.29 -1.67
CA TYR A 49 -15.51 -6.71 -0.39
C TYR A 49 -14.23 -7.35 0.16
N ILE A 50 -14.12 -8.69 0.10
CA ILE A 50 -12.93 -9.43 0.56
C ILE A 50 -11.70 -9.02 -0.25
N ASN A 51 -11.81 -9.00 -1.58
CA ASN A 51 -10.71 -8.65 -2.48
C ASN A 51 -10.31 -7.17 -2.33
N ALA A 52 -11.26 -6.25 -2.17
CA ALA A 52 -10.97 -4.84 -1.88
C ALA A 52 -10.18 -4.66 -0.58
N HIS A 53 -10.57 -5.39 0.47
CA HIS A 53 -9.84 -5.35 1.74
C HIS A 53 -8.44 -5.97 1.62
N LEU A 54 -8.30 -7.06 0.85
CA LEU A 54 -7.02 -7.69 0.60
C LEU A 54 -6.07 -6.74 -0.14
N ALA A 55 -6.59 -5.97 -1.11
CA ALA A 55 -5.83 -4.93 -1.79
C ALA A 55 -5.25 -3.91 -0.80
N ALA A 56 -6.09 -3.40 0.10
CA ALA A 56 -5.67 -2.46 1.13
C ALA A 56 -4.60 -3.07 2.07
N LEU A 57 -4.75 -4.33 2.48
CA LEU A 57 -3.75 -5.03 3.30
C LEU A 57 -2.40 -5.16 2.59
N ARG A 58 -2.41 -5.48 1.29
CA ARG A 58 -1.19 -5.56 0.48
C ARG A 58 -0.50 -4.20 0.37
N ALA A 59 -1.26 -3.13 0.15
CA ALA A 59 -0.70 -1.79 0.14
C ALA A 59 -0.10 -1.38 1.51
N ALA A 60 -0.79 -1.67 2.62
CA ALA A 60 -0.26 -1.42 3.96
C ALA A 60 1.03 -2.21 4.21
N ALA A 61 1.11 -3.47 3.77
CA ALA A 61 2.33 -4.27 3.84
C ALA A 61 3.50 -3.65 3.05
N ALA A 62 3.23 -2.95 1.94
CA ALA A 62 4.24 -2.22 1.18
C ALA A 62 4.87 -1.09 2.02
N ILE A 63 4.08 -0.29 2.73
CA ILE A 63 4.58 0.74 3.66
C ILE A 63 5.41 0.11 4.78
N LEU A 64 4.90 -0.96 5.40
CA LEU A 64 5.59 -1.65 6.49
C LEU A 64 6.89 -2.33 6.04
N ALA A 65 6.98 -2.75 4.78
CA ALA A 65 8.21 -3.29 4.18
C ALA A 65 9.21 -2.18 3.83
N ALA A 66 8.73 -1.00 3.42
CA ALA A 66 9.57 0.16 3.15
C ALA A 66 10.13 0.79 4.45
N ARG A 67 9.43 0.61 5.57
CA ARG A 67 9.77 1.20 6.88
C ARG A 67 9.88 0.12 7.97
N PRO A 68 10.89 -0.75 7.90
CA PRO A 68 11.08 -1.81 8.88
C PRO A 68 11.40 -1.20 10.24
N GLN A 69 10.50 -1.41 11.21
CA GLN A 69 10.72 -0.99 12.59
C GLN A 69 11.47 -2.09 13.36
N PRO A 70 12.41 -1.77 14.27
CA PRO A 70 13.18 -2.75 15.07
C PRO A 70 12.35 -3.39 16.20
N ILE A 71 11.08 -3.70 15.93
CA ILE A 71 10.20 -4.42 16.86
C ILE A 71 10.52 -5.91 16.75
N ASP A 72 10.65 -6.58 17.90
CA ASP A 72 10.80 -8.03 17.98
C ASP A 72 9.78 -8.74 17.07
N GLY A 73 10.26 -9.58 16.15
CA GLY A 73 9.42 -10.23 15.14
C GLY A 73 8.23 -11.02 15.74
N ARG A 74 8.35 -11.49 16.99
CA ARG A 74 7.26 -12.13 17.74
C ARG A 74 6.15 -11.16 18.11
N ARG A 75 6.49 -9.95 18.58
CA ARG A 75 5.51 -8.91 18.93
C ARG A 75 4.85 -8.32 17.68
N ARG A 76 5.61 -8.20 16.59
CA ARG A 76 5.08 -7.75 15.30
C ARG A 76 4.02 -8.70 14.72
N ARG A 77 4.18 -10.03 14.90
CA ARG A 77 3.21 -11.03 14.41
C ARG A 77 1.87 -11.03 15.13
N LEU A 78 1.82 -10.53 16.37
CA LEU A 78 0.59 -10.48 17.17
C LEU A 78 -0.26 -9.24 16.86
N ARG A 79 0.30 -8.27 16.13
CA ARG A 79 -0.36 -7.02 15.80
C ARG A 79 -0.86 -7.04 14.38
N SER A 80 -2.07 -6.53 14.18
CA SER A 80 -2.65 -6.37 12.85
C SER A 80 -1.84 -5.35 12.04
N ALA A 81 -1.85 -5.47 10.71
CA ALA A 81 -1.27 -4.46 9.82
C ALA A 81 -1.84 -3.06 10.11
N TRP A 82 -3.13 -2.99 10.48
CA TRP A 82 -3.81 -1.73 10.83
C TRP A 82 -3.33 -1.14 12.17
N GLU A 83 -2.78 -1.93 13.08
CA GLU A 83 -2.19 -1.41 14.33
C GLU A 83 -0.76 -0.92 14.11
N LEU A 84 -0.04 -1.49 13.15
CA LEU A 84 1.34 -1.15 12.84
C LEU A 84 1.45 0.03 11.87
N LEU A 85 0.44 0.24 11.03
CA LEU A 85 0.47 1.28 10.00
C LEU A 85 0.63 2.70 10.59
N PRO A 86 -0.10 3.12 11.64
CA PRO A 86 0.08 4.43 12.26
C PRO A 86 1.48 4.67 12.84
N GLU A 87 2.15 3.62 13.32
CA GLU A 87 3.51 3.73 13.84
C GLU A 87 4.54 3.91 12.73
N ALA A 88 4.31 3.29 11.58
CA ALA A 88 5.18 3.41 10.41
C ALA A 88 4.89 4.67 9.60
N GLN A 89 3.62 5.10 9.52
CA GLN A 89 3.19 6.34 8.88
C GLN A 89 1.96 6.96 9.60
N PRO A 90 2.16 7.95 10.48
CA PRO A 90 1.09 8.57 11.24
C PRO A 90 -0.02 9.21 10.39
N GLU A 91 0.31 9.72 9.20
CA GLU A 91 -0.63 10.33 8.25
C GLU A 91 -1.65 9.31 7.73
N LEU A 92 -1.37 8.01 7.85
CA LEU A 92 -2.28 6.93 7.47
C LEU A 92 -3.14 6.43 8.63
N SER A 93 -3.14 7.11 9.79
CA SER A 93 -3.90 6.68 10.98
C SER A 93 -5.40 6.61 10.72
N GLN A 94 -5.96 7.59 10.00
CA GLN A 94 -7.39 7.61 9.67
C GLN A 94 -7.77 6.41 8.78
N TRP A 95 -6.90 6.06 7.84
CA TRP A 95 -7.08 4.92 6.95
C TRP A 95 -6.99 3.61 7.73
N ALA A 96 -6.01 3.50 8.62
CA ALA A 96 -5.87 2.34 9.50
C ALA A 96 -7.14 2.11 10.36
N ALA A 97 -7.72 3.18 10.91
CA ALA A 97 -8.95 3.09 11.69
C ALA A 97 -10.15 2.66 10.83
N TYR A 98 -10.33 3.25 9.65
CA TYR A 98 -11.38 2.86 8.69
C TYR A 98 -11.27 1.37 8.32
N PHE A 99 -10.07 0.92 7.96
CA PHE A 99 -9.85 -0.47 7.58
C PHE A 99 -9.98 -1.45 8.77
N ALA A 100 -9.59 -1.06 9.97
CA ALA A 100 -9.82 -1.88 11.16
C ALA A 100 -11.31 -2.12 11.45
N ILE A 101 -12.16 -1.12 11.19
CA ILE A 101 -13.62 -1.24 11.35
C ILE A 101 -14.20 -2.18 10.28
N SER A 102 -13.84 -1.96 9.00
CA SER A 102 -14.30 -2.80 7.88
C SER A 102 -13.81 -4.25 7.95
N ALA A 103 -12.68 -4.52 8.62
CA ALA A 103 -12.16 -5.87 8.81
C ALA A 103 -13.15 -6.82 9.52
N LYS A 104 -14.03 -6.31 10.39
CA LYS A 104 -15.08 -7.13 11.02
C LYS A 104 -16.09 -7.65 10.01
N LYS A 105 -16.52 -6.78 9.09
CA LYS A 105 -17.45 -7.14 8.01
C LYS A 105 -16.79 -8.12 7.02
N ARG A 106 -15.50 -7.94 6.72
CA ARG A 106 -14.72 -8.92 5.94
C ARG A 106 -14.70 -10.30 6.62
N ALA A 107 -14.36 -10.35 7.91
CA ALA A 107 -14.28 -11.61 8.64
C ALA A 107 -15.64 -12.35 8.66
N ALA A 108 -16.75 -11.62 8.79
CA ALA A 108 -18.08 -12.19 8.67
C ALA A 108 -18.37 -12.75 7.27
N ALA A 109 -18.00 -12.00 6.21
CA ALA A 109 -18.13 -12.45 4.84
C ALA A 109 -17.31 -13.73 4.55
N GLU A 110 -16.07 -13.80 5.03
CA GLU A 110 -15.20 -14.98 4.93
C GLU A 110 -15.76 -16.19 5.69
N ALA A 111 -16.46 -15.95 6.81
CA ALA A 111 -17.17 -16.98 7.56
C ALA A 111 -18.49 -17.43 6.88
N GLY A 112 -18.80 -16.92 5.68
CA GLY A 112 -19.99 -17.29 4.92
C GLY A 112 -21.24 -16.46 5.22
N LEU A 113 -21.14 -15.42 6.07
CA LEU A 113 -22.23 -14.47 6.32
C LEU A 113 -22.32 -13.42 5.20
N ILE A 114 -22.38 -13.89 3.95
CA ILE A 114 -22.30 -13.08 2.73
C ILE A 114 -23.43 -12.04 2.61
N HIS A 115 -24.58 -12.27 3.26
CA HIS A 115 -25.74 -11.37 3.24
C HIS A 115 -25.53 -10.08 4.07
N LEU A 116 -24.49 -10.02 4.90
CA LEU A 116 -24.13 -8.83 5.68
C LEU A 116 -23.36 -7.79 4.87
N VAL A 117 -23.01 -8.11 3.62
CA VAL A 117 -22.31 -7.23 2.68
C VAL A 117 -23.28 -6.82 1.58
N SER A 118 -23.71 -5.56 1.61
CA SER A 118 -24.50 -4.98 0.52
C SER A 118 -23.61 -4.71 -0.72
N PRO A 119 -24.17 -4.70 -1.94
CA PRO A 119 -23.47 -4.16 -3.11
C PRO A 119 -22.87 -2.77 -2.87
N HIS A 120 -23.61 -1.90 -2.16
CA HIS A 120 -23.14 -0.56 -1.80
C HIS A 120 -21.91 -0.59 -0.89
N ASP A 121 -21.91 -1.47 0.12
CA ASP A 121 -20.76 -1.64 1.01
C ASP A 121 -19.51 -2.08 0.24
N ALA A 122 -19.69 -2.94 -0.76
CA ALA A 122 -18.61 -3.42 -1.61
C ALA A 122 -18.09 -2.31 -2.53
N ASP A 123 -18.99 -1.54 -3.16
CA ASP A 123 -18.63 -0.41 -4.02
C ASP A 123 -17.87 0.67 -3.23
N GLU A 124 -18.35 1.03 -2.04
CA GLU A 124 -17.68 1.97 -1.14
C GLU A 124 -16.28 1.46 -0.78
N LEU A 125 -16.17 0.20 -0.33
CA LEU A 125 -14.87 -0.34 0.06
C LEU A 125 -13.89 -0.43 -1.13
N ILE A 126 -14.36 -0.73 -2.34
CA ILE A 126 -13.52 -0.71 -3.54
C ILE A 126 -12.99 0.71 -3.80
N ALA A 127 -13.84 1.72 -3.75
CA ALA A 127 -13.45 3.11 -3.97
C ALA A 127 -12.41 3.58 -2.93
N GLU A 128 -12.66 3.28 -1.65
CA GLU A 128 -11.76 3.61 -0.54
C GLU A 128 -10.42 2.84 -0.65
N ALA A 129 -10.46 1.56 -1.02
CA ALA A 129 -9.25 0.76 -1.24
C ALA A 129 -8.43 1.29 -2.43
N GLU A 130 -9.06 1.68 -3.54
CA GLU A 130 -8.37 2.27 -4.69
C GLU A 130 -7.72 3.61 -4.33
N GLY A 131 -8.44 4.47 -3.61
CA GLY A 131 -7.91 5.74 -3.10
C GLY A 131 -6.70 5.52 -2.20
N PHE A 132 -6.81 4.58 -1.25
CA PHE A 132 -5.73 4.24 -0.33
C PHE A 132 -4.48 3.67 -1.04
N VAL A 133 -4.65 2.74 -1.99
CA VAL A 133 -3.54 2.21 -2.80
C VAL A 133 -2.83 3.33 -3.55
N THR A 134 -3.59 4.25 -4.14
CA THR A 134 -3.03 5.40 -4.88
C THR A 134 -2.25 6.36 -3.96
N ILE A 135 -2.74 6.59 -2.74
CA ILE A 135 -2.03 7.38 -1.72
C ILE A 135 -0.70 6.71 -1.35
N ILE A 136 -0.70 5.39 -1.14
CA ILE A 136 0.49 4.64 -0.77
C ILE A 136 1.53 4.63 -1.88
N GLU A 137 1.10 4.39 -3.12
CA GLU A 137 1.95 4.48 -4.31
C GLU A 137 2.63 5.85 -4.41
N SER A 138 1.86 6.93 -4.25
CA SER A 138 2.38 8.30 -4.22
C SER A 138 3.36 8.52 -3.07
N THR A 139 3.05 8.01 -1.87
CA THR A 139 3.90 8.10 -0.68
C THR A 139 5.23 7.38 -0.87
N LEU A 140 5.25 6.29 -1.63
CA LEU A 140 6.43 5.48 -1.93
C LEU A 140 7.17 5.96 -3.19
N GLY A 141 6.69 6.99 -3.87
CA GLY A 141 7.26 7.49 -5.13
C GLY A 141 7.07 6.52 -6.30
N VAL A 142 6.14 5.58 -6.20
CA VAL A 142 5.76 4.65 -7.27
C VAL A 142 4.58 5.29 -8.00
N VAL A 143 4.83 5.97 -9.11
CA VAL A 143 3.73 6.55 -9.90
C VAL A 143 3.13 5.44 -10.77
N THR A 144 2.01 4.86 -10.35
CA THR A 144 1.18 4.06 -11.27
C THR A 144 0.49 5.04 -12.21
N GLN A 145 0.97 5.13 -13.45
CA GLN A 145 0.25 5.87 -14.49
C GLN A 145 -1.12 5.24 -14.67
N ARG A 146 -2.18 5.97 -14.29
CA ARG A 146 -3.54 5.66 -14.72
C ARG A 146 -3.61 6.01 -16.21
N THR A 147 -3.28 5.06 -17.07
CA THR A 147 -3.53 5.19 -18.51
C THR A 147 -5.03 5.28 -18.71
N LEU A 148 -5.55 6.50 -18.78
CA LEU A 148 -6.85 6.78 -19.34
C LEU A 148 -6.77 6.40 -20.84
N PRO A 149 -7.56 5.42 -21.33
CA PRO A 149 -7.73 5.27 -22.76
C PRO A 149 -8.42 6.54 -23.26
N MET A 150 -7.66 7.41 -23.92
CA MET A 150 -8.22 8.50 -24.72
C MET A 150 -8.95 7.83 -25.90
N ALA A 151 -10.24 7.57 -25.72
CA ALA A 151 -11.11 7.24 -26.84
C ALA A 151 -11.27 8.52 -27.68
N GLY A 152 -10.71 8.48 -28.89
CA GLY A 152 -10.91 9.48 -29.94
C GLY A 152 -12.17 9.24 -30.74
#